data_AF-A0AAD7QTZ2-F1
#
_entry.id   AF-A0AAD7QTZ2-F1
#
_cell.length_a   1.000
_cell.length_b   1.000
_cell.length_c   1.000
_cell.angle_alpha   90.00
_cell.angle_beta   90.00
_cell.angle_gamma   90.00
#
_symmetry.space_group_name_H-M   'P 1'
#
loop_
_entity.id
_entity.type
_entity.pdbx_description
1 polymer ?
#
loop_
_entity_poly.entity_id
_entity_poly.type
_entity_poly.pdbx_seq_one_letter_code
_entity_poly.pdbx_strand_id
1 'polypeptide(L)'
;MKKAAGKLRRRIQNLVSDMHCRIAKYLCTTFNLVILPSFPVQQMVMRKGGQRRIRSKTARAMATWSHYRFQQRLLDKAREYKSCKVVLV
;
A
#
# COMPACT_ATOMS: atom_id res chain seq x y z
N MET A 1 21.71 4.64 18.27
CA MET A 1 21.29 3.84 17.08
C MET A 1 19.76 3.77 16.86
N LYS A 2 18.92 3.38 17.84
CA LYS A 2 17.46 3.19 17.62
C LYS A 2 16.71 4.45 17.14
N LYS A 3 17.05 5.64 17.66
CA LYS A 3 16.43 6.92 17.25
C LYS A 3 16.70 7.30 15.80
N ALA A 4 17.95 7.18 15.34
CA ALA A 4 18.33 7.48 13.94
C ALA A 4 17.61 6.54 12.95
N ALA A 5 17.57 5.24 13.25
CA ALA A 5 16.80 4.27 12.45
C ALA A 5 15.30 4.59 12.43
N GLY A 6 14.73 5.06 13.54
CA GLY A 6 13.35 5.54 13.61
C GLY A 6 13.08 6.74 12.70
N LYS A 7 13.98 7.74 12.68
CA LYS A 7 13.90 8.89 11.77
C LYS A 7 13.90 8.44 10.30
N LEU A 8 14.79 7.51 9.93
CA LEU A 8 14.84 6.98 8.57
C LEU A 8 13.55 6.25 8.18
N ARG A 9 13.02 5.38 9.07
CA ARG A 9 11.73 4.70 8.83
C ARG A 9 10.59 5.69 8.66
N ARG A 10 10.54 6.75 9.47
CA ARG A 10 9.53 7.80 9.35
C ARG A 10 9.65 8.54 8.02
N ARG A 11 10.87 8.86 7.57
CA ARG A 11 11.10 9.45 6.24
C ARG A 11 10.57 8.55 5.12
N ILE A 12 10.86 7.25 5.17
CA ILE A 12 10.34 6.27 4.20
C ILE A 12 8.81 6.23 4.22
N GLN A 13 8.20 6.17 5.41
CA GLN A 13 6.74 6.16 5.56
C GLN A 13 6.09 7.44 5.02
N ASN A 14 6.71 8.60 5.23
CA ASN A 14 6.23 9.88 4.70
C ASN A 14 6.27 9.90 3.18
N LEU A 15 7.37 9.45 2.57
CA LEU A 15 7.52 9.35 1.11
C LEU A 15 6.48 8.40 0.49
N VAL A 16 6.29 7.22 1.09
CA VAL A 16 5.27 6.25 0.66
C VAL A 16 3.87 6.84 0.80
N SER A 17 3.59 7.58 1.88
CA SER A 17 2.29 8.21 2.10
C SER A 17 2.01 9.33 1.10
N ASP A 18 2.99 10.18 0.80
CA ASP A 18 2.88 11.22 -0.24
C ASP A 18 2.61 10.58 -1.61
N MET A 19 3.35 9.53 -1.96
CA MET A 19 3.12 8.77 -3.19
C MET A 19 1.70 8.20 -3.25
N HIS A 20 1.22 7.58 -2.16
CA HIS A 20 -0.15 7.06 -2.11
C HIS A 20 -1.20 8.14 -2.33
N CYS A 21 -1.04 9.32 -1.74
CA CYS A 21 -1.95 10.44 -1.93
C CYS A 21 -1.98 10.91 -3.40
N ARG A 22 -0.79 11.07 -4.01
CA ARG A 22 -0.66 11.51 -5.41
C ARG A 22 -1.26 10.49 -6.38
N ILE A 23 -0.93 9.21 -6.22
CA ILE A 23 -1.44 8.14 -7.09
C ILE A 23 -2.94 7.97 -6.91
N ALA A 24 -3.47 7.97 -5.68
CA ALA A 24 -4.91 7.86 -5.46
C ALA A 24 -5.68 9.01 -6.13
N LYS A 25 -5.18 10.25 -6.00
CA LYS A 25 -5.74 11.40 -6.71
C LYS A 25 -5.71 11.18 -8.23
N TYR A 26 -4.55 10.84 -8.78
CA TYR A 26 -4.38 10.60 -10.21
C TYR A 26 -5.35 9.54 -10.74
N LEU A 27 -5.43 8.39 -10.08
CA LEU A 27 -6.33 7.30 -10.48
C LEU A 27 -7.80 7.74 -10.48
N CYS A 28 -8.25 8.44 -9.43
CA CYS A 28 -9.63 8.90 -9.35
C CYS A 28 -9.98 10.04 -10.30
N THR A 29 -9.01 10.86 -10.70
CA THR A 29 -9.24 11.95 -11.67
C THR A 29 -9.20 11.49 -13.11
N THR A 30 -8.38 10.47 -13.42
CA THR A 30 -8.11 10.05 -14.79
C THR A 30 -9.00 8.90 -15.24
N PHE A 31 -9.43 8.02 -14.34
CA PHE A 31 -10.18 6.81 -14.70
C PHE A 31 -11.56 6.78 -14.04
N ASN A 32 -12.55 6.27 -14.79
CA ASN A 32 -13.89 6.03 -14.26
C ASN A 32 -14.02 4.71 -13.49
N LEU A 33 -13.17 3.74 -13.81
CA LEU A 33 -13.16 2.42 -13.17
C LEU A 33 -11.72 2.01 -12.85
N VAL A 34 -11.47 1.73 -11.57
CA VAL A 34 -10.18 1.23 -11.08
C VAL A 34 -10.39 -0.16 -10.49
N ILE A 35 -9.74 -1.16 -11.09
CA ILE A 35 -9.78 -2.54 -10.62
C ILE A 35 -8.54 -2.77 -9.74
N LEU A 36 -8.75 -3.11 -8.48
CA LEU A 36 -7.68 -3.38 -7.54
C LEU A 36 -7.71 -4.86 -7.13
N PRO A 37 -6.67 -5.65 -7.44
CA PRO A 37 -6.62 -7.03 -7.01
C PRO A 37 -6.46 -7.13 -5.49
N SER A 38 -7.11 -8.11 -4.89
CA SER A 38 -6.93 -8.50 -3.50
C SER A 38 -5.50 -8.99 -3.31
N PHE A 39 -4.76 -8.28 -2.47
CA PHE A 39 -3.36 -8.60 -2.21
C PHE A 39 -3.17 -8.94 -0.72
N PRO A 40 -3.25 -10.22 -0.32
CA PRO A 40 -3.19 -10.65 1.08
C PRO A 40 -1.74 -10.60 1.61
N VAL A 41 -1.18 -9.39 1.73
CA VAL A 41 0.21 -9.14 2.14
C VAL A 41 0.53 -9.84 3.46
N GLN A 42 -0.38 -9.79 4.43
CA GLN A 42 -0.16 -10.42 5.73
C GLN A 42 0.10 -11.92 5.58
N GLN A 43 -0.73 -12.63 4.81
CA GLN A 43 -0.54 -14.05 4.57
C GLN A 43 0.76 -14.34 3.82
N MET A 44 1.14 -13.46 2.88
CA MET A 44 2.37 -13.60 2.11
C MET A 44 3.63 -13.31 2.92
N VAL A 45 3.59 -12.37 3.88
CA VAL A 45 4.75 -11.93 4.68
C VAL A 45 4.90 -12.73 5.97
N MET A 46 3.83 -13.30 6.52
CA MET A 46 3.92 -14.13 7.73
C MET A 46 4.78 -15.38 7.49
N ARG A 47 5.56 -15.76 8.51
CA ARG A 47 6.28 -17.03 8.53
C ARG A 47 5.39 -18.07 9.21
N LYS A 48 4.83 -19.00 8.45
CA LYS A 48 4.08 -20.15 9.01
C LYS A 48 5.09 -21.25 9.35
N GLY A 49 5.10 -21.74 10.59
CA GLY A 49 6.05 -22.77 11.03
C GLY A 49 7.53 -22.38 10.91
N GLY A 50 7.84 -21.08 11.05
CA GLY A 50 9.21 -20.56 10.91
C GLY A 50 9.66 -20.30 9.46
N GLN A 51 8.90 -20.76 8.47
CA GLN A 51 9.25 -20.64 7.05
C GLN A 51 8.27 -19.75 6.27
N ARG A 52 8.71 -19.27 5.11
CA ARG A 52 7.91 -18.49 4.17
C ARG A 52 8.45 -18.69 2.75
N ARG A 53 7.55 -18.80 1.77
CA ARG A 53 7.90 -19.04 0.36
C ARG A 53 8.72 -17.90 -0.26
N ILE A 54 8.39 -16.64 0.06
CA ILE A 54 9.07 -15.47 -0.47
C ILE A 54 10.31 -15.07 0.34
N ARG A 55 11.33 -14.59 -0.38
CA ARG A 55 12.60 -14.13 0.21
C ARG A 55 12.39 -12.93 1.14
N SER A 56 13.31 -12.79 2.10
CA SER A 56 13.29 -11.71 3.11
C SER A 56 13.30 -10.30 2.52
N LYS A 57 14.00 -10.08 1.39
CA LYS A 57 14.04 -8.78 0.70
C LYS A 57 12.65 -8.39 0.19
N THR A 58 11.97 -9.29 -0.52
CA THR A 58 10.63 -9.06 -1.08
C THR A 58 9.60 -8.81 0.01
N ALA A 59 9.61 -9.61 1.07
CA ALA A 59 8.65 -9.44 2.16
C ALA A 59 8.82 -8.12 2.91
N ARG A 60 10.08 -7.67 3.10
CA ARG A 60 10.36 -6.36 3.68
C ARG A 60 9.87 -5.24 2.78
N ALA A 61 10.10 -5.34 1.47
CA ALA A 61 9.59 -4.38 0.49
C ALA A 61 8.06 -4.28 0.54
N MET A 62 7.34 -5.41 0.55
CA MET A 62 5.87 -5.40 0.65
C MET A 62 5.37 -4.74 1.93
N ALA A 63 6.05 -4.96 3.07
CA ALA A 63 5.73 -4.26 4.32
C ALA A 63 6.03 -2.76 4.23
N THR A 64 7.10 -2.35 3.57
CA THR A 64 7.44 -0.94 3.34
C THR A 64 6.38 -0.24 2.48
N TRP A 65 5.95 -0.87 1.38
CA TRP A 65 4.95 -0.31 0.48
C TRP A 65 3.56 -0.19 1.10
N SER A 66 3.24 -0.96 2.15
CA SER A 66 1.97 -0.82 2.86
C SER A 66 0.73 -0.89 1.96
N HIS A 67 0.66 -1.86 1.04
CA HIS A 67 -0.39 -1.96 0.02
C HIS A 67 -1.82 -1.87 0.57
N TYR A 68 -2.09 -2.46 1.74
CA TYR A 68 -3.40 -2.35 2.38
C TYR A 68 -3.75 -0.89 2.75
N ARG A 69 -2.77 -0.10 3.21
CA ARG A 69 -2.98 1.33 3.48
C ARG A 69 -3.27 2.11 2.19
N PHE A 70 -2.65 1.73 1.08
CA PHE A 70 -2.95 2.31 -0.23
C PHE A 70 -4.38 1.97 -0.67
N GLN A 71 -4.81 0.71 -0.55
CA GLN A 71 -6.18 0.29 -0.83
C GLN A 71 -7.20 1.12 -0.05
N GLN A 72 -7.03 1.26 1.26
CA GLN A 72 -7.91 2.09 2.10
C GLN A 72 -7.91 3.55 1.64
N ARG A 73 -6.73 4.12 1.36
CA ARG A 73 -6.59 5.49 0.84
C ARG A 73 -7.33 5.70 -0.48
N LEU A 74 -7.22 4.74 -1.40
CA LEU A 74 -7.84 4.80 -2.71
C LEU A 74 -9.37 4.70 -2.58
N LEU A 75 -9.87 3.80 -1.73
CA LEU A 75 -11.30 3.67 -1.44
C LEU A 75 -11.87 4.95 -0.83
N ASP A 76 -11.17 5.54 0.16
CA ASP A 76 -11.58 6.80 0.76
C ASP A 76 -11.57 7.95 -0.26
N LYS A 77 -10.52 8.03 -1.08
CA LYS A 77 -10.41 9.09 -2.10
C LYS A 77 -11.48 8.95 -3.17
N ALA A 78 -11.79 7.73 -3.60
CA ALA A 78 -12.82 7.48 -4.61
C ALA A 78 -14.21 7.94 -4.17
N ARG A 79 -14.52 7.93 -2.86
CA ARG A 79 -15.80 8.46 -2.33
C ARG A 79 -16.01 9.95 -2.62
N GLU A 80 -14.92 10.71 -2.81
CA GLU A 80 -15.01 12.13 -3.17
C GLU A 80 -15.38 12.35 -4.65
N TYR A 81 -15.22 11.33 -5.51
CA TYR A 81 -15.43 11.42 -6.96
C TYR A 81 -16.63 10.60 -7.40
N LYS A 82 -17.71 11.27 -7.84
CA LYS A 82 -18.90 10.58 -8.36
C LYS A 82 -18.64 9.73 -9.61
N SER A 83 -17.65 10.10 -10.40
CA SER A 83 -17.32 9.47 -11.69
C SER A 83 -16.36 8.27 -11.59
N CYS A 84 -15.76 8.04 -10.42
CA CYS A 84 -14.74 7.00 -10.22
C CYS A 84 -15.25 5.88 -9.31
N LYS A 85 -15.33 4.66 -9.84
CA LYS A 85 -15.66 3.44 -9.10
C LYS A 85 -14.42 2.59 -8.89
N VAL A 86 -14.16 2.18 -7.65
CA VAL A 86 -13.09 1.23 -7.32
C VAL A 86 -13.73 -0.13 -7.05
N VAL A 87 -13.27 -1.15 -7.76
CA VAL A 87 -13.73 -2.54 -7.60
C VAL A 87 -12.56 -3.38 -7.10
N LEU A 88 -12.79 -4.08 -5.99
CA LEU A 88 -11.85 -5.05 -5.44
C LEU A 88 -12.12 -6.41 -6.09
N VAL A 89 -11.09 -7.04 -6.66
CA VAL A 89 -11.20 -8.34 -7.36
C VAL A 89 -10.25 -9.36 -6.75
#